data_AF-A0A397N7N7-F1
#
_entry.id   AF-A0A397N7N7-F1
#
_cell.length_a   1.000
_cell.length_b   1.000
_cell.length_c   1.000
_cell.angle_alpha   90.00
_cell.angle_beta   90.00
_cell.angle_gamma   90.00
#
_symmetry.space_group_name_H-M   'P 1'
#
loop_
_entity.id
_entity.type
_entity.pdbx_description
1 polymer ?
#
loop_
_entity_poly.entity_id
_entity_poly.type
_entity_poly.pdbx_seq_one_letter_code
_entity_poly.pdbx_strand_id
1 'polypeptide(L)'
;MNSSSKHDKSSSAMPEFYMPAMWPLDLQSAIADWVGAWLWRRRMRRLLVQDVQGQIRLGSARGVVERGADEPLRLIAQRRARWLRP
;
A
#
# COMPACT_ATOMS: atom_id res chain seq x y z
N MET A 1 -33.40 10.07 -29.13
CA MET A 1 -32.13 9.50 -29.63
C MET A 1 -31.05 9.85 -28.64
N ASN A 2 -30.42 8.81 -28.10
CA ASN A 2 -29.50 8.86 -26.97
C ASN A 2 -28.09 9.19 -27.46
N SER A 3 -27.45 10.19 -26.88
CA SER A 3 -26.00 10.39 -27.03
C SER A 3 -25.36 10.44 -25.65
N SER A 4 -24.87 9.26 -25.27
CA SER A 4 -24.07 9.02 -24.08
C SER A 4 -22.73 9.74 -24.23
N SER A 5 -22.52 10.79 -23.44
CA SER A 5 -21.20 11.41 -23.27
C SER A 5 -20.28 10.41 -22.57
N LYS A 6 -19.50 9.67 -23.37
CA LYS A 6 -18.37 8.90 -22.89
C LYS A 6 -17.31 9.88 -22.38
N HIS A 7 -17.18 9.96 -21.06
CA HIS A 7 -15.97 10.49 -20.45
C HIS A 7 -14.84 9.49 -20.70
N ASP A 8 -14.16 9.66 -21.82
CA ASP A 8 -12.83 9.10 -21.99
C ASP A 8 -11.93 9.74 -20.93
N LYS A 9 -11.66 8.98 -19.88
CA LYS A 9 -10.54 9.21 -18.98
C LYS A 9 -9.29 9.15 -19.84
N SER A 10 -8.88 10.32 -20.32
CA SER A 10 -7.57 10.57 -20.89
C SER A 10 -6.54 10.09 -19.88
N SER A 11 -6.05 8.87 -20.09
CA SER A 11 -4.86 8.35 -19.45
C SER A 11 -3.80 9.42 -19.60
N SER A 12 -3.26 9.87 -18.48
CA SER A 12 -2.32 10.99 -18.38
C SER A 12 -1.22 10.82 -19.42
N ALA A 13 -1.23 11.65 -20.46
CA ALA A 13 -0.20 11.66 -21.48
C ALA A 13 1.08 12.17 -20.81
N MET A 14 1.94 11.24 -20.42
CA MET A 14 3.24 11.54 -19.83
C MET A 14 4.09 12.27 -20.89
N PRO A 15 4.68 13.45 -20.58
CA PRO A 15 5.53 14.14 -21.55
C PRO A 15 6.79 13.31 -21.86
N GLU A 16 7.17 13.26 -23.13
CA GLU A 16 8.35 12.53 -23.64
C GLU A 16 9.70 13.10 -23.13
N PHE A 17 9.65 14.20 -22.37
CA PHE A 17 10.81 14.99 -21.96
C PHE A 17 10.93 15.06 -20.43
N TYR A 18 11.98 14.41 -19.89
CA TYR A 18 12.32 14.42 -18.47
C TYR A 18 13.13 15.69 -18.13
N MET A 19 12.58 16.62 -17.33
CA MET A 19 13.36 17.72 -16.73
C MET A 19 14.02 17.23 -15.41
N PRO A 20 15.33 17.49 -15.17
CA PRO A 20 16.07 16.93 -14.02
C PRO A 20 15.64 17.40 -12.62
N ALA A 21 14.65 18.29 -12.49
CA ALA A 21 14.25 18.89 -11.21
C ALA A 21 12.93 18.35 -10.63
N MET A 22 12.24 17.45 -11.35
CA MET A 22 11.02 16.84 -10.82
C MET A 22 11.31 15.44 -10.30
N TRP A 23 10.98 15.22 -9.03
CA TRP A 23 11.00 13.91 -8.43
C TRP A 23 10.07 12.97 -9.21
N PRO A 24 10.52 11.76 -9.64
CA PRO A 24 9.67 10.83 -10.37
C PRO A 24 8.43 10.52 -9.54
N LEU A 25 7.24 10.86 -10.02
CA LEU A 25 5.97 10.56 -9.33
C LEU A 25 5.89 9.08 -8.94
N ASP A 26 6.49 8.21 -9.75
CA ASP A 26 6.65 6.78 -9.46
C ASP A 26 7.56 6.49 -8.25
N LEU A 27 8.64 7.24 -8.06
CA LEU A 27 9.52 7.08 -6.90
C LEU A 27 8.84 7.59 -5.63
N GLN A 28 8.10 8.69 -5.72
CA GLN A 28 7.34 9.27 -4.60
C GLN A 28 6.27 8.29 -4.10
N SER A 29 5.51 7.72 -5.03
CA SER A 29 4.50 6.71 -4.73
C SER A 29 5.10 5.39 -4.25
N ALA A 30 6.22 4.94 -4.83
CA ALA A 30 6.94 3.76 -4.34
C ALA A 30 7.40 3.96 -2.89
N ILE A 31 7.93 5.13 -2.53
CA ILE A 31 8.32 5.43 -1.14
C ILE A 31 7.09 5.40 -0.22
N ALA A 32 5.99 6.03 -0.63
CA ALA A 32 4.74 6.01 0.16
C ALA A 32 4.24 4.57 0.40
N ASP A 33 4.30 3.70 -0.62
CA ASP A 33 3.93 2.30 -0.50
C ASP A 33 4.83 1.52 0.46
N TRP A 34 6.14 1.76 0.40
CA TRP A 34 7.12 1.15 1.31
C TRP A 34 6.96 1.63 2.75
N VAL A 35 6.74 2.93 2.97
CA VAL A 35 6.47 3.50 4.30
C VAL A 35 5.16 2.94 4.85
N GLY A 36 4.10 2.87 4.05
CA GLY A 36 2.83 2.27 4.42
C GLY A 36 2.95 0.79 4.76
N ALA A 37 3.72 0.03 3.99
CA ALA A 37 4.02 -1.38 4.25
C ALA A 37 4.77 -1.57 5.57
N TRP A 38 5.76 -0.73 5.86
CA TRP A 38 6.51 -0.77 7.10
C TRP A 38 5.64 -0.42 8.31
N LEU A 39 4.84 0.65 8.23
CA LEU A 39 3.92 1.05 9.30
C LEU A 39 2.89 -0.05 9.59
N TRP A 40 2.34 -0.68 8.54
CA TRP A 40 1.42 -1.80 8.68
C TRP A 40 2.08 -3.00 9.38
N ARG A 41 3.29 -3.41 8.96
CA ARG A 41 4.03 -4.50 9.61
C ARG A 41 4.35 -4.17 11.08
N ARG A 42 4.76 -2.93 11.36
CA ARG A 42 5.02 -2.46 12.72
C ARG A 42 3.75 -2.50 13.58
N ARG A 43 2.59 -2.18 13.01
CA ARG A 43 1.29 -2.30 13.70
C ARG A 43 0.95 -3.76 14.01
N MET A 44 1.11 -4.68 13.05
CA MET A 44 0.87 -6.11 13.29
C MET A 44 1.75 -6.66 14.42
N ARG A 45 3.04 -6.32 14.42
CA ARG A 45 3.96 -6.70 15.52
C ARG A 45 3.55 -6.11 16.87
N ARG A 46 3.09 -4.85 16.91
CA ARG A 46 2.58 -4.24 18.15
C ARG A 46 1.35 -4.96 18.67
N LEU A 47 0.43 -5.38 17.80
CA LEU A 47 -0.73 -6.17 18.21
C LEU A 47 -0.32 -7.51 18.84
N LEU A 48 0.70 -8.19 18.29
CA LEU A 48 1.21 -9.43 18.90
C LEU A 48 1.83 -9.19 20.28
N VAL A 49 2.58 -8.10 20.45
CA VAL A 49 3.13 -7.73 21.77
C VAL A 49 2.02 -7.46 22.77
N GLN A 50 0.96 -6.75 22.35
CA GLN A 50 -0.19 -6.47 23.21
C GLN A 50 -0.98 -7.75 23.58
N ASP A 51 -1.08 -8.72 22.66
CA ASP A 51 -1.70 -10.03 22.91
C ASP A 51 -0.88 -10.84 23.92
N VAL A 52 0.44 -10.86 23.78
CA VAL A 52 1.37 -11.50 24.74
C VAL A 52 1.29 -10.84 26.13
N GLN A 53 1.14 -9.52 26.18
CA GLN A 53 0.96 -8.77 27.43
C GLN A 53 -0.45 -8.90 28.03
N GLY A 54 -1.37 -9.61 27.38
CA GLY A 54 -2.76 -9.78 27.83
C GLY A 54 -3.61 -8.51 27.75
N GLN A 55 -3.13 -7.46 27.06
CA GLN A 55 -3.85 -6.20 26.87
C GLN A 55 -4.98 -6.33 25.85
N ILE A 56 -4.83 -7.24 24.89
CA ILE A 56 -5.85 -7.60 23.91
C ILE A 56 -5.92 -9.13 23.78
N ARG A 57 -7.03 -9.65 23.26
CA ARG A 57 -7.15 -11.05 22.86
C ARG A 57 -7.46 -11.12 21.38
N LEU A 58 -6.46 -11.48 20.59
CA LEU A 58 -6.61 -11.63 19.13
C LEU A 58 -7.40 -12.89 18.75
N GLY A 59 -7.39 -13.93 19.59
CA GLY A 59 -8.13 -15.17 19.34
C GLY A 59 -7.83 -15.76 17.97
N SER A 60 -8.89 -16.03 17.18
CA SER A 60 -8.76 -16.58 15.82
C SER A 60 -8.02 -15.66 14.83
N ALA A 61 -7.95 -14.35 15.11
CA ALA A 61 -7.22 -13.40 14.28
C ALA A 61 -5.70 -13.47 14.47
N ARG A 62 -5.20 -14.10 15.55
CA ARG A 62 -3.78 -14.15 15.88
C ARG A 62 -2.93 -14.75 14.75
N GLY A 63 -3.36 -15.87 14.18
CA GLY A 63 -2.63 -16.51 13.07
C GLY A 63 -2.62 -15.67 11.77
N VAL A 64 -3.55 -14.74 11.60
CA VAL A 64 -3.53 -13.77 10.48
C VAL A 64 -2.55 -12.64 10.78
N VAL A 65 -2.55 -12.14 12.01
CA VAL A 65 -1.62 -11.09 12.47
C VAL A 65 -0.18 -11.58 12.48
N GLU A 66 0.08 -12.82 12.91
CA GLU A 66 1.41 -13.45 12.88
C GLU A 66 1.92 -13.58 11.45
N ARG A 67 1.11 -14.11 10.53
CA ARG A 67 1.45 -14.18 9.10
C ARG A 67 1.72 -12.79 8.51
N GLY A 68 0.90 -11.80 8.84
CA GLY A 68 1.11 -10.42 8.38
C GLY A 68 2.36 -9.77 8.98
N ALA A 69 2.70 -10.08 10.23
CA ALA A 69 3.91 -9.57 10.88
C ALA A 69 5.20 -10.18 10.31
N ASP A 70 5.14 -11.40 9.80
CA ASP A 70 6.27 -12.09 9.18
C ASP A 70 6.42 -11.78 7.68
N GLU A 71 5.34 -11.36 7.02
CA GLU A 71 5.33 -11.09 5.59
C GLU A 71 6.43 -10.07 5.15
N PRO A 72 7.18 -10.35 4.06
CA PRO A 72 8.22 -9.45 3.59
C PRO A 72 7.62 -8.14 3.09
N LEU A 73 8.27 -7.03 3.44
CA LEU A 73 7.81 -5.66 3.12
C LEU A 73 7.55 -5.45 1.63
N ARG A 74 8.35 -6.10 0.76
CA ARG A 74 8.18 -6.04 -0.69
C ARG A 74 6.82 -6.57 -1.14
N LEU A 75 6.34 -7.68 -0.58
CA LEU A 75 5.03 -8.24 -0.94
C LEU A 75 3.90 -7.32 -0.47
N ILE A 76 4.02 -6.75 0.73
CA ILE A 76 3.05 -5.79 1.28
C ILE A 76 3.00 -4.53 0.42
N ALA A 77 4.17 -3.96 0.05
CA ALA A 77 4.27 -2.79 -0.81
C ALA A 77 3.70 -3.05 -2.21
N GLN A 78 4.00 -4.20 -2.83
CA GLN A 78 3.42 -4.61 -4.11
C GLN A 78 1.90 -4.78 -4.04
N ARG A 79 1.38 -5.27 -2.90
CA ARG A 79 -0.06 -5.37 -2.67
C ARG A 79 -0.66 -3.97 -2.59
N ARG A 80 -0.08 -3.05 -1.81
CA ARG A 80 -0.53 -1.65 -1.71
C ARG A 80 -0.48 -0.93 -3.06
N ALA A 81 0.59 -1.08 -3.82
CA ALA A 81 0.72 -0.50 -5.16
C ALA A 81 -0.42 -0.94 -6.08
N ARG A 82 -0.84 -2.22 -6.02
CA ARG A 82 -1.99 -2.74 -6.78
C ARG A 82 -3.35 -2.20 -6.34
N TRP A 83 -3.52 -1.87 -5.06
CA TRP A 83 -4.78 -1.28 -4.58
C TRP A 83 -4.88 0.22 -4.86
N LEU A 84 -3.74 0.91 -4.87
CA LEU A 84 -3.67 2.36 -5.05
C LEU A 84 -3.54 2.78 -6.52
N ARG A 85 -3.17 1.85 -7.41
CA ARG A 85 -3.10 2.04 -8.87
C ARG A 85 -4.11 1.09 -9.54
N PRO A 86 -5.28 1.57 -10.01
CA PRO A 86 -6.26 0.76 -10.76
C PRO A 86 -5.79 0.41 -12.17
#